data_AF-A0A1D2MAF4-F1
#
_entry.id   AF-A0A1D2MAF4-F1
#
_cell.length_a   1.000
_cell.length_b   1.000
_cell.length_c   1.000
_cell.angle_alpha   90.00
_cell.angle_beta   90.00
_cell.angle_gamma   90.00
#
_symmetry.space_group_name_H-M   'P 1'
#
loop_
_entity.id
_entity.type
_entity.pdbx_description
1 polymer ?
#
loop_
_entity_poly.entity_id
_entity_poly.type
_entity_poly.pdbx_seq_one_letter_code
_entity_poly.pdbx_strand_id
1 'polypeptide(L)'
;MGCYANQLDLQCIVKLFGIILTTIILGQGEAFKVTLYEHVNYKGAKREIEIFRCHNLLNISFNDHASSIIIPECVVLYDDPCCQGMNTTLRNSTNNLDTNIDFNDRLTSISPCGDYFSPPPHQIHEDWPGHGQIMTKVAAGLDTLIYYNDEIERTALRSHSEFLRKAWDYVKRTYGYFGPERSRLFALFHANIPSSNHGCNYLQSYFDISADCRNLVDFAGMNKSSWSKPLAGTSELDEMAHGLAHIVEWSSKGIHGSPTFHVWGETWPEIFTYDLYKAIGFEQDKERWFDKMQVRKHDFPKKNTYWFSDWYFPIYQHYGGAQVLNDYFELLAKHFTKKDNGWEYGRDMNIGELVHFWSGAAKTNLKHHALEAFNWGEADEWALYQAKIAFPEVKYAN
;
A
#
# COMPACT_ATOMS: atom_id res chain seq x y z
N MET A 1 -32.44 -55.76 18.16
CA MET A 1 -31.18 -56.53 18.30
C MET A 1 -30.29 -56.05 17.15
N GLY A 2 -29.47 -55.02 17.35
CA GLY A 2 -28.09 -55.12 17.87
C GLY A 2 -27.18 -55.56 16.71
N CYS A 3 -26.40 -54.68 16.08
CA CYS A 3 -25.11 -54.24 16.61
C CYS A 3 -24.69 -52.83 16.16
N TYR A 4 -24.07 -52.13 17.12
CA TYR A 4 -23.20 -50.97 16.96
C TYR A 4 -21.78 -51.38 16.57
N ALA A 5 -21.03 -50.40 16.04
CA ALA A 5 -19.62 -50.10 16.30
C ALA A 5 -18.56 -50.38 15.20
N ASN A 6 -17.91 -49.27 14.80
CA ASN A 6 -16.46 -49.08 14.63
C ASN A 6 -15.76 -49.49 13.32
N GLN A 7 -15.71 -48.56 12.37
CA GLN A 7 -14.48 -47.93 11.87
C GLN A 7 -14.84 -47.02 10.68
N LEU A 8 -14.85 -45.71 10.89
CA LEU A 8 -14.80 -44.75 9.79
C LEU A 8 -13.41 -44.86 9.17
N ASP A 9 -13.34 -45.57 8.05
CA ASP A 9 -12.12 -45.73 7.27
C ASP A 9 -11.70 -44.37 6.70
N LEU A 10 -10.66 -43.80 7.31
CA LEU A 10 -10.05 -42.52 6.96
C LEU A 10 -9.43 -42.53 5.53
N GLN A 11 -9.44 -43.66 4.83
CA GLN A 11 -8.92 -43.79 3.48
C GLN A 11 -9.90 -43.43 2.36
N CYS A 12 -11.18 -43.20 2.66
CA CYS A 12 -12.19 -42.92 1.62
C CYS A 12 -12.46 -41.42 1.36
N ILE A 13 -11.97 -40.50 2.21
CA ILE A 13 -12.19 -39.04 2.05
C ILE A 13 -11.03 -38.32 1.32
N VAL A 14 -9.88 -38.97 1.15
CA VAL A 14 -8.68 -38.33 0.56
C VAL A 14 -8.66 -38.35 -0.97
N LYS A 15 -9.61 -39.03 -1.63
CA LYS A 15 -9.61 -39.17 -3.11
C LYS A 15 -10.49 -38.18 -3.89
N LEU A 16 -11.15 -37.21 -3.25
CA LEU A 16 -12.00 -36.23 -3.95
C LEU A 16 -11.59 -34.75 -3.86
N PHE A 17 -10.55 -34.41 -3.10
CA PHE A 17 -10.01 -33.04 -3.08
C PHE A 17 -8.51 -33.09 -3.35
N GLY A 18 -8.15 -33.09 -4.63
CA GLY A 18 -6.79 -32.81 -5.09
C GLY A 18 -6.45 -31.33 -4.86
N ILE A 19 -6.29 -30.93 -3.60
CA ILE A 19 -5.59 -29.69 -3.26
C ILE A 19 -4.11 -30.05 -3.30
N ILE A 20 -3.45 -29.67 -4.40
CA ILE A 20 -1.99 -29.59 -4.45
C ILE A 20 -1.62 -28.54 -3.42
N LEU A 21 -1.30 -28.97 -2.19
CA LEU A 21 -0.65 -28.14 -1.20
C LEU A 21 0.81 -28.04 -1.67
N THR A 22 1.08 -27.16 -2.63
CA THR A 22 2.45 -26.76 -2.94
C THR A 22 2.96 -26.03 -1.70
N THR A 23 3.66 -26.73 -0.82
CA THR A 23 4.46 -26.10 0.21
C THR A 23 5.52 -25.28 -0.53
N ILE A 24 5.24 -24.01 -0.79
CA ILE A 24 6.26 -23.07 -1.22
C ILE A 24 7.19 -22.94 -0.02
N ILE A 25 8.30 -23.68 -0.04
CA ILE A 25 9.41 -23.47 0.89
C ILE A 25 9.99 -22.12 0.49
N LEU A 26 9.47 -21.07 1.12
CA LEU A 26 9.99 -19.73 0.97
C LEU A 26 11.29 -19.69 1.78
N GLY A 27 12.42 -19.65 1.08
CA GLY A 27 13.73 -19.53 1.71
C GLY A 27 13.79 -18.25 2.53
N GLN A 28 13.96 -18.38 3.85
CA GLN A 28 14.41 -17.27 4.67
C GLN A 28 15.79 -16.90 4.15
N GLY A 29 15.90 -15.73 3.56
CA GLY A 29 17.19 -15.21 3.11
C GLY A 29 18.02 -14.82 4.33
N GLU A 30 19.15 -15.49 4.53
CA GLU A 30 20.11 -15.06 5.55
C GLU A 30 20.75 -13.74 5.13
N ALA A 31 21.07 -12.91 6.11
CA ALA A 31 21.73 -11.65 5.85
C ALA A 31 23.14 -11.90 5.31
N PHE A 32 23.55 -11.15 4.28
CA PHE A 32 24.88 -11.27 3.69
C PHE A 32 25.59 -9.92 3.60
N LYS A 33 26.92 -9.95 3.66
CA LYS A 33 27.74 -8.74 3.67
C LYS A 33 28.13 -8.30 2.26
N VAL A 34 27.85 -7.05 1.93
CA VAL A 34 28.30 -6.36 0.73
C VAL A 34 29.40 -5.38 1.10
N THR A 35 30.44 -5.27 0.26
CA THR A 35 31.49 -4.26 0.44
C THR A 35 31.44 -3.23 -0.68
N LEU A 36 31.20 -1.97 -0.33
CA LEU A 36 31.21 -0.82 -1.23
C LEU A 36 32.58 -0.12 -1.17
N TYR A 37 33.04 0.40 -2.31
CA TYR A 37 34.31 1.13 -2.44
C TYR A 37 34.07 2.45 -3.18
N GLU A 38 34.74 3.50 -2.70
CA GLU A 38 34.62 4.87 -3.19
C GLU A 38 35.21 5.04 -4.59
N HIS A 39 36.16 4.18 -4.97
CA HIS A 39 36.80 4.23 -6.28
C HIS A 39 36.69 2.89 -7.00
N VAL A 40 36.80 2.94 -8.32
CA VAL A 40 36.90 1.75 -9.17
C VAL A 40 38.07 0.84 -8.77
N ASN A 41 37.97 -0.44 -9.10
CA ASN A 41 38.97 -1.46 -8.79
C ASN A 41 39.22 -1.64 -7.28
N TYR A 42 38.18 -1.48 -6.46
CA TYR A 42 38.16 -1.77 -5.03
C TYR A 42 39.17 -0.92 -4.23
N LYS A 43 39.23 0.38 -4.55
CA LYS A 43 40.13 1.37 -3.93
C LYS A 43 39.34 2.45 -3.19
N GLY A 44 40.07 3.31 -2.48
CA GLY A 44 39.49 4.44 -1.74
C GLY A 44 38.91 4.02 -0.39
N ALA A 45 38.04 4.86 0.18
CA ALA A 45 37.28 4.47 1.36
C ALA A 45 36.40 3.25 1.04
N LYS A 46 36.20 2.39 2.05
CA LYS A 46 35.31 1.24 1.93
C LYS A 46 34.25 1.24 3.02
N ARG A 47 33.10 0.64 2.71
CA ARG A 47 32.01 0.40 3.66
C ARG A 47 31.50 -1.02 3.53
N GLU A 48 31.34 -1.70 4.65
CA GLU A 48 30.68 -2.99 4.70
C GLU A 48 29.25 -2.80 5.22
N ILE A 49 28.29 -3.35 4.51
CA ILE A 49 26.86 -3.31 4.86
C ILE A 49 26.29 -4.71 4.83
N GLU A 50 25.35 -4.97 5.73
CA GLU A 50 24.65 -6.24 5.82
C GLU A 50 23.28 -6.11 5.14
N ILE A 51 23.05 -6.97 4.15
CA ILE A 51 21.91 -6.92 3.26
C ILE A 51 21.04 -8.16 3.50
N PHE A 52 19.79 -7.92 3.90
CA PHE A 52 18.76 -8.95 4.09
C PHE A 52 17.37 -8.48 3.62
N ARG A 53 17.27 -7.20 3.25
CA ARG A 53 16.10 -6.49 2.71
C ARG A 53 16.60 -5.25 1.98
N CYS A 54 15.68 -4.41 1.49
CA CYS A 54 16.03 -3.08 1.01
C CYS A 54 16.78 -2.29 2.08
N HIS A 55 17.93 -1.73 1.73
CA HIS A 55 18.80 -0.99 2.63
C HIS A 55 19.12 0.39 2.01
N ASN A 56 18.78 1.45 2.74
CA ASN A 56 19.05 2.83 2.33
C ASN A 56 20.45 3.27 2.77
N LEU A 57 21.18 3.95 1.89
CA LEU A 57 22.52 4.48 2.19
C LEU A 57 22.50 5.93 2.69
N LEU A 58 21.34 6.59 2.75
CA LEU A 58 21.18 7.99 3.18
C LEU A 58 21.76 8.28 4.58
N ASN A 59 21.67 7.31 5.49
CA ASN A 59 22.11 7.45 6.88
C ASN A 59 23.55 6.96 7.11
N ILE A 60 24.26 6.58 6.05
CA ILE A 60 25.68 6.27 6.10
C ILE A 60 26.44 7.24 5.18
N SER A 61 27.67 7.58 5.54
CA SER A 61 28.53 8.45 4.74
C SER A 61 29.08 7.72 3.50
N PHE A 62 28.19 7.22 2.64
CA PHE A 62 28.49 6.46 1.43
C PHE A 62 27.40 6.55 0.34
N ASN A 63 26.35 7.36 0.55
CA ASN A 63 25.33 7.65 -0.45
C ASN A 63 25.96 8.28 -1.69
N ASP A 64 25.67 7.77 -2.89
CA ASP A 64 26.17 8.32 -4.16
C ASP A 64 27.71 8.44 -4.24
N HIS A 65 28.42 7.58 -3.50
CA HIS A 65 29.89 7.54 -3.49
C HIS A 65 30.46 6.22 -3.99
N ALA A 66 29.63 5.20 -4.23
CA ALA A 66 30.12 3.88 -4.62
C ALA A 66 30.52 3.85 -6.10
N SER A 67 31.78 3.52 -6.36
CA SER A 67 32.35 3.32 -7.71
C SER A 67 32.76 1.86 -7.98
N SER A 68 32.90 1.02 -6.96
CA SER A 68 33.00 -0.45 -7.12
C SER A 68 32.43 -1.21 -5.93
N ILE A 69 32.06 -2.47 -6.15
CA ILE A 69 31.31 -3.29 -5.19
C ILE A 69 31.72 -4.76 -5.24
N ILE A 70 31.83 -5.37 -4.07
CA ILE A 70 31.98 -6.82 -3.90
C ILE A 70 30.71 -7.38 -3.26
N ILE A 71 30.11 -8.37 -3.92
CA ILE A 71 28.87 -9.01 -3.49
C ILE A 71 29.08 -10.53 -3.37
N PRO A 72 28.57 -11.18 -2.31
CA PRO A 72 28.60 -12.64 -2.17
C PRO A 72 27.42 -13.29 -2.89
N GLU A 73 26.34 -12.53 -3.07
CA GLU A 73 25.09 -12.97 -3.66
C GLU A 73 24.55 -11.91 -4.62
N CYS A 74 23.48 -12.25 -5.33
CA CYS A 74 22.82 -11.34 -6.25
C CYS A 74 22.21 -10.14 -5.50
N VAL A 75 22.44 -8.93 -6.01
CA VAL A 75 21.84 -7.69 -5.50
C VAL A 75 21.20 -6.88 -6.60
N VAL A 76 20.25 -6.02 -6.23
CA VAL A 76 19.72 -4.95 -7.07
C VAL A 76 20.14 -3.63 -6.46
N LEU A 77 20.74 -2.77 -7.29
CA LEU A 77 21.15 -1.41 -6.94
C LEU A 77 20.08 -0.43 -7.40
N TYR A 78 19.85 0.62 -6.62
CA TYR A 78 18.83 1.65 -6.86
C TYR A 78 19.42 3.03 -6.65
N ASP A 79 19.04 3.97 -7.52
CA ASP A 79 19.51 5.35 -7.48
C ASP A 79 18.61 6.28 -6.66
N ASP A 80 17.47 5.76 -6.19
CA ASP A 80 16.63 6.42 -5.21
C ASP A 80 16.50 5.60 -3.91
N PRO A 81 16.00 6.22 -2.83
CA PRO A 81 15.70 5.53 -1.58
C PRO A 81 14.57 4.50 -1.73
N CYS A 82 14.40 3.66 -0.72
CA CYS A 82 13.34 2.65 -0.64
C CYS A 82 13.28 1.66 -1.80
N CYS A 83 14.44 1.41 -2.44
CA CYS A 83 14.58 0.53 -3.58
C CYS A 83 13.67 0.92 -4.75
N GLN A 84 13.66 2.23 -5.02
CA GLN A 84 12.94 2.87 -6.12
C GLN A 84 13.89 3.43 -7.16
N GLY A 85 13.35 4.03 -8.21
CA GLY A 85 14.15 4.68 -9.24
C GLY A 85 14.75 3.69 -10.25
N MET A 86 15.76 4.19 -10.96
CA MET A 86 16.54 3.40 -11.90
C MET A 86 17.31 2.34 -11.13
N ASN A 87 17.35 1.13 -11.69
CA ASN A 87 18.00 0.02 -11.03
C ASN A 87 18.83 -0.83 -11.98
N THR A 88 19.79 -1.53 -11.40
CA THR A 88 20.61 -2.53 -12.10
C THR A 88 20.84 -3.75 -11.23
N THR A 89 20.83 -4.93 -11.84
CA THR A 89 21.01 -6.20 -11.14
C THR A 89 22.43 -6.70 -11.30
N LEU A 90 23.11 -6.97 -10.18
CA LEU A 90 24.46 -7.51 -10.14
C LEU A 90 24.45 -8.97 -9.67
N ARG A 91 25.13 -9.83 -10.42
CA ARG A 91 25.28 -11.27 -10.12
C ARG A 91 26.73 -11.71 -9.97
N ASN A 92 27.67 -10.95 -10.53
CA ASN A 92 29.08 -11.25 -10.43
C ASN A 92 29.60 -10.80 -9.07
N SER A 93 30.54 -11.54 -8.49
CA SER A 93 31.01 -11.26 -7.12
C SER A 93 31.77 -9.95 -6.99
N THR A 94 32.30 -9.40 -8.08
CA THR A 94 33.14 -8.20 -8.09
C THR A 94 32.75 -7.35 -9.29
N ASN A 95 32.40 -6.08 -9.08
CA ASN A 95 31.93 -5.18 -10.13
C ASN A 95 32.51 -3.77 -9.98
N ASN A 96 32.95 -3.18 -11.10
CA ASN A 96 33.13 -1.73 -11.20
C ASN A 96 31.81 -1.12 -11.65
N LEU A 97 31.36 -0.06 -10.98
CA LEU A 97 30.09 0.62 -11.27
C LEU A 97 30.23 1.68 -12.37
N ASP A 98 31.39 1.73 -13.03
CA ASP A 98 31.73 2.64 -14.12
C ASP A 98 30.86 2.45 -15.38
N THR A 99 31.32 2.99 -16.52
CA THR A 99 30.61 3.01 -17.80
C THR A 99 30.06 1.66 -18.28
N ASN A 100 30.55 0.53 -17.77
CA ASN A 100 30.01 -0.79 -18.13
C ASN A 100 28.67 -1.12 -17.44
N ILE A 101 28.45 -0.58 -16.22
CA ILE A 101 27.24 -0.80 -15.42
C ILE A 101 26.40 0.49 -15.34
N ASP A 102 27.01 1.64 -15.59
CA ASP A 102 26.39 2.98 -15.61
C ASP A 102 25.68 3.34 -14.29
N PHE A 103 26.35 3.05 -13.17
CA PHE A 103 25.83 3.27 -11.82
C PHE A 103 26.83 3.95 -10.87
N ASN A 104 27.86 4.56 -11.46
CA ASN A 104 28.97 5.16 -10.73
C ASN A 104 28.47 6.36 -9.93
N ASP A 105 28.70 6.35 -8.62
CA ASP A 105 28.34 7.47 -7.73
C ASP A 105 26.82 7.78 -7.77
N ARG A 106 26.00 6.76 -7.98
CA ARG A 106 24.53 6.85 -8.01
C ARG A 106 23.83 5.96 -6.98
N LEU A 107 24.57 5.16 -6.23
CA LEU A 107 23.96 4.17 -5.34
C LEU A 107 23.36 4.85 -4.11
N THR A 108 22.02 4.84 -4.01
CA THR A 108 21.28 5.36 -2.86
C THR A 108 20.59 4.25 -2.06
N SER A 109 20.14 3.17 -2.69
CA SER A 109 19.66 1.99 -1.95
C SER A 109 19.98 0.67 -2.65
N ILE A 110 19.93 -0.43 -1.89
CA ILE A 110 20.35 -1.76 -2.36
C ILE A 110 19.47 -2.84 -1.72
N SER A 111 19.10 -3.87 -2.49
CA SER A 111 18.37 -5.03 -2.00
C SER A 111 19.02 -6.35 -2.45
N PRO A 112 18.70 -7.47 -1.77
CA PRO A 112 18.86 -8.79 -2.37
C PRO A 112 18.05 -8.92 -3.67
N CYS A 113 18.46 -9.82 -4.56
CA CYS A 113 17.62 -10.23 -5.67
C CYS A 113 16.47 -11.16 -5.22
N GLY A 114 15.29 -10.96 -5.80
CA GLY A 114 14.11 -11.78 -5.53
C GLY A 114 13.40 -11.43 -4.23
N ASP A 115 12.42 -12.26 -3.84
CA ASP A 115 11.59 -12.03 -2.66
C ASP A 115 12.32 -12.44 -1.37
N TYR A 116 13.32 -11.64 -0.98
CA TYR A 116 13.90 -11.73 0.35
C TYR A 116 12.90 -11.22 1.38
N PHE A 117 12.63 -12.03 2.40
CA PHE A 117 11.78 -11.61 3.52
C PHE A 117 12.58 -11.70 4.82
N SER A 118 12.63 -10.58 5.52
CA SER A 118 13.15 -10.54 6.88
C SER A 118 12.18 -11.27 7.82
N PRO A 119 12.67 -12.03 8.82
CA PRO A 119 11.85 -12.41 9.95
C PRO A 119 11.27 -11.14 10.57
N PRO A 120 9.95 -11.06 10.84
CA PRO A 120 9.38 -9.87 11.42
C PRO A 120 10.08 -9.54 12.74
N PRO A 121 10.54 -8.30 12.96
CA PRO A 121 11.26 -7.96 14.18
C PRO A 121 10.37 -8.17 15.41
N HIS A 122 10.98 -8.51 16.55
CA HIS A 122 10.22 -8.65 17.80
C HIS A 122 9.78 -7.28 18.33
N GLN A 123 10.60 -6.26 18.10
CA GLN A 123 10.33 -4.87 18.46
C GLN A 123 10.64 -3.95 17.29
N ILE A 124 9.85 -2.90 17.15
CA ILE A 124 10.16 -1.76 16.27
C ILE A 124 10.28 -0.52 17.16
N HIS A 125 11.25 0.33 16.82
CA HIS A 125 11.37 1.65 17.41
C HIS A 125 10.65 2.63 16.49
N GLU A 126 9.81 3.48 17.07
CA GLU A 126 9.23 4.57 16.31
C GLU A 126 10.27 5.69 16.17
N ASP A 127 10.59 6.06 14.94
CA ASP A 127 11.59 7.10 14.63
C ASP A 127 10.98 8.28 13.86
N TRP A 128 9.65 8.36 13.76
CA TRP A 128 8.96 9.44 13.06
C TRP A 128 8.57 10.61 14.01
N PRO A 129 8.39 11.83 13.47
CA PRO A 129 8.17 13.02 14.28
C PRO A 129 7.03 12.89 15.29
N GLY A 130 7.33 13.13 16.57
CA GLY A 130 6.36 13.04 17.66
C GLY A 130 6.21 11.63 18.28
N HIS A 131 6.92 10.64 17.74
CA HIS A 131 6.91 9.26 18.19
C HIS A 131 8.33 8.83 18.60
N GLY A 132 8.41 7.86 19.50
CA GLY A 132 9.67 7.41 20.13
C GLY A 132 9.48 6.22 21.05
N GLN A 133 8.37 5.48 20.91
CA GLN A 133 8.07 4.34 21.74
C GLN A 133 8.70 3.07 21.15
N ILE A 134 8.94 2.09 22.02
CA ILE A 134 9.29 0.74 21.59
C ILE A 134 7.98 -0.05 21.48
N MET A 135 7.67 -0.48 20.26
CA MET A 135 6.48 -1.26 19.98
C MET A 135 6.84 -2.74 19.93
N THR A 136 6.08 -3.57 20.63
CA THR A 136 6.31 -5.01 20.75
C THR A 136 5.34 -5.78 19.86
N LYS A 137 5.86 -6.73 19.08
CA LYS A 137 5.06 -7.57 18.19
C LYS A 137 4.14 -8.51 18.97
N VAL A 138 2.90 -8.63 18.51
CA VAL A 138 1.81 -9.31 19.22
C VAL A 138 1.25 -10.44 18.39
N ALA A 139 1.06 -10.16 17.11
CA ALA A 139 0.57 -11.10 16.13
C ALA A 139 1.36 -10.90 14.84
N ALA A 140 1.71 -12.03 14.21
CA ALA A 140 2.33 -12.04 12.90
C ALA A 140 1.51 -12.96 11.99
N GLY A 141 0.94 -12.38 10.95
CA GLY A 141 0.51 -13.11 9.75
C GLY A 141 1.64 -13.15 8.73
N LEU A 142 1.39 -13.80 7.58
CA LEU A 142 2.35 -13.79 6.47
C LEU A 142 2.60 -12.37 5.94
N ASP A 143 1.52 -11.57 5.88
CA ASP A 143 1.48 -10.27 5.19
C ASP A 143 1.05 -9.11 6.08
N THR A 144 0.75 -9.37 7.35
CA THR A 144 0.32 -8.34 8.31
C THR A 144 1.04 -8.57 9.63
N LEU A 145 1.64 -7.51 10.16
CA LEU A 145 2.40 -7.52 11.41
C LEU A 145 1.75 -6.53 12.38
N ILE A 146 1.39 -7.01 13.55
CA ILE A 146 0.68 -6.23 14.56
C ILE A 146 1.61 -5.98 15.74
N TYR A 147 1.80 -4.72 16.07
CA TYR A 147 2.61 -4.25 17.19
C TYR A 147 1.75 -3.42 18.15
N TYR A 148 2.06 -3.47 19.45
CA TYR A 148 1.45 -2.60 20.45
C TYR A 148 2.52 -1.93 21.33
N ASN A 149 2.13 -0.90 22.07
CA ASN A 149 2.86 -0.48 23.27
C ASN A 149 2.51 -1.38 24.47
N ASP A 150 3.34 -1.39 25.50
CA ASP A 150 3.22 -2.26 26.69
C ASP A 150 1.95 -2.03 27.53
N GLU A 151 1.14 -1.05 27.16
CA GLU A 151 -0.08 -0.66 27.83
C GLU A 151 -1.33 -1.42 27.36
N ILE A 152 -1.24 -2.23 26.30
CA ILE A 152 -2.36 -2.97 25.72
C ILE A 152 -2.38 -4.44 26.16
N GLU A 153 -3.56 -4.95 26.53
CA GLU A 153 -3.74 -6.37 26.83
C GLU A 153 -3.64 -7.23 25.56
N ARG A 154 -2.85 -8.32 25.60
CA ARG A 154 -2.57 -9.19 24.44
C ARG A 154 -3.80 -9.71 23.70
N THR A 155 -4.90 -9.95 24.40
CA THR A 155 -6.15 -10.48 23.81
C THR A 155 -7.05 -9.40 23.22
N ALA A 156 -6.82 -8.11 23.52
CA ALA A 156 -7.65 -7.01 23.06
C ALA A 156 -7.66 -6.89 21.52
N LEU A 157 -6.50 -7.11 20.88
CA LEU A 157 -6.35 -6.87 19.43
C LEU A 157 -6.84 -8.00 18.53
N ARG A 158 -7.55 -9.02 19.04
CA ARG A 158 -7.91 -10.19 18.21
C ARG A 158 -8.80 -9.82 17.02
N SER A 159 -9.90 -9.10 17.24
CA SER A 159 -10.83 -8.67 16.18
C SER A 159 -10.15 -7.72 15.19
N HIS A 160 -9.36 -6.79 15.69
CA HIS A 160 -8.57 -5.82 14.92
C HIS A 160 -7.56 -6.51 14.00
N SER A 161 -6.79 -7.46 14.55
CA SER A 161 -5.82 -8.24 13.78
C SER A 161 -6.49 -9.10 12.71
N GLU A 162 -7.65 -9.68 13.01
CA GLU A 162 -8.41 -10.47 12.02
C GLU A 162 -8.94 -9.61 10.89
N PHE A 163 -9.50 -8.44 11.21
CA PHE A 163 -9.97 -7.46 10.23
C PHE A 163 -8.82 -7.01 9.32
N LEU A 164 -7.73 -6.51 9.89
CA LEU A 164 -6.59 -6.00 9.10
C LEU A 164 -5.98 -7.08 8.20
N ARG A 165 -5.92 -8.34 8.65
CA ARG A 165 -5.45 -9.45 7.82
C ARG A 165 -6.37 -9.69 6.61
N LYS A 166 -7.69 -9.70 6.81
CA LYS A 166 -8.67 -9.88 5.73
C LYS A 166 -8.66 -8.68 4.77
N ALA A 167 -8.58 -7.47 5.32
CA ALA A 167 -8.56 -6.24 4.55
C ALA A 167 -7.29 -6.11 3.72
N TRP A 168 -6.12 -6.43 4.30
CA TRP A 168 -4.86 -6.36 3.57
C TRP A 168 -4.74 -7.44 2.49
N ASP A 169 -5.22 -8.65 2.76
CA ASP A 169 -5.34 -9.70 1.73
C ASP A 169 -6.22 -9.24 0.55
N TYR A 170 -7.35 -8.57 0.85
CA TYR A 170 -8.19 -7.95 -0.16
C TYR A 170 -7.45 -6.88 -0.96
N VAL A 171 -6.80 -5.93 -0.28
CA VAL A 171 -6.03 -4.85 -0.91
C VAL A 171 -5.01 -5.39 -1.90
N LYS A 172 -4.20 -6.37 -1.48
CA LYS A 172 -3.18 -6.95 -2.36
C LYS A 172 -3.78 -7.73 -3.54
N ARG A 173 -4.87 -8.47 -3.33
CA ARG A 173 -5.53 -9.21 -4.40
C ARG A 173 -6.16 -8.29 -5.44
N THR A 174 -6.70 -7.15 -5.02
CA THR A 174 -7.44 -6.24 -5.90
C THR A 174 -6.55 -5.18 -6.55
N TYR A 175 -5.69 -4.52 -5.76
CA TYR A 175 -4.88 -3.38 -6.21
C TYR A 175 -3.43 -3.75 -6.54
N GLY A 176 -2.98 -4.93 -6.09
CA GLY A 176 -1.71 -5.54 -6.51
C GLY A 176 -0.58 -5.35 -5.51
N TYR A 177 0.60 -5.01 -6.03
CA TYR A 177 1.84 -4.94 -5.26
C TYR A 177 1.97 -3.63 -4.49
N PHE A 178 2.34 -3.73 -3.21
CA PHE A 178 2.58 -2.59 -2.30
C PHE A 178 3.99 -2.66 -1.71
N GLY A 179 5.00 -2.85 -2.57
CA GLY A 179 6.39 -2.75 -2.15
C GLY A 179 7.01 -4.05 -1.61
N PRO A 180 8.28 -3.95 -1.19
CA PRO A 180 9.13 -5.10 -0.85
C PRO A 180 8.61 -5.88 0.37
N GLU A 181 9.33 -6.93 0.76
CA GLU A 181 8.96 -7.81 1.88
C GLU A 181 7.53 -8.42 1.74
N ARG A 182 7.14 -8.80 0.51
CA ARG A 182 5.78 -9.27 0.15
C ARG A 182 4.66 -8.27 0.40
N SER A 183 5.02 -6.99 0.39
CA SER A 183 4.06 -5.91 0.62
C SER A 183 3.40 -6.07 1.99
N ARG A 184 4.19 -6.28 3.04
CA ARG A 184 3.66 -6.40 4.41
C ARG A 184 3.05 -5.09 4.89
N LEU A 185 1.97 -5.21 5.64
CA LEU A 185 1.39 -4.13 6.43
C LEU A 185 1.89 -4.19 7.88
N PHE A 186 2.41 -3.08 8.38
CA PHE A 186 2.79 -2.88 9.77
C PHE A 186 1.71 -2.05 10.45
N ALA A 187 0.95 -2.68 11.35
CA ALA A 187 -0.08 -2.00 12.11
C ALA A 187 0.37 -1.81 13.56
N LEU A 188 0.44 -0.57 13.99
CA LEU A 188 0.86 -0.14 15.30
C LEU A 188 -0.35 0.33 16.09
N PHE A 189 -0.43 -0.13 17.34
CA PHE A 189 -1.54 0.18 18.23
C PHE A 189 -1.02 0.82 19.51
N HIS A 190 -1.46 2.04 19.76
CA HIS A 190 -1.15 2.80 20.97
C HIS A 190 -2.36 2.86 21.90
N ALA A 191 -2.10 2.94 23.19
CA ALA A 191 -3.11 3.27 24.21
C ALA A 191 -2.68 4.51 25.00
N ASN A 192 -3.63 5.08 25.75
CA ASN A 192 -3.45 6.25 26.62
C ASN A 192 -2.95 7.51 25.89
N ILE A 193 -3.30 7.67 24.62
CA ILE A 193 -3.02 8.90 23.86
C ILE A 193 -4.07 9.97 24.25
N PRO A 194 -3.70 11.22 24.59
CA PRO A 194 -4.65 12.29 24.94
C PRO A 194 -5.59 12.72 23.80
N SER A 195 -6.68 13.41 24.15
CA SER A 195 -7.95 13.25 23.46
C SER A 195 -8.19 13.93 22.09
N SER A 196 -7.18 14.58 21.52
CA SER A 196 -7.32 15.29 20.24
C SER A 196 -6.80 14.51 19.03
N ASN A 197 -6.08 13.40 19.24
CA ASN A 197 -5.45 12.60 18.19
C ASN A 197 -5.84 11.12 18.35
N HIS A 198 -7.12 10.78 18.11
CA HIS A 198 -7.60 9.40 18.14
C HIS A 198 -7.97 8.93 16.74
N GLY A 199 -7.71 7.66 16.45
CA GLY A 199 -7.93 7.10 15.12
C GLY A 199 -6.61 6.76 14.44
N CYS A 200 -6.59 6.76 13.10
CA CYS A 200 -5.36 6.56 12.35
C CYS A 200 -4.54 7.85 12.34
N ASN A 201 -3.52 7.91 13.19
CA ASN A 201 -2.78 9.14 13.46
C ASN A 201 -1.58 9.32 12.54
N TYR A 202 -1.06 8.23 12.00
CA TYR A 202 0.09 8.26 11.12
C TYR A 202 -0.02 7.13 10.09
N LEU A 203 0.13 7.53 8.83
CA LEU A 203 0.01 6.67 7.66
C LEU A 203 1.23 6.92 6.80
N GLN A 204 1.90 5.85 6.39
CA GLN A 204 3.02 5.92 5.47
C GLN A 204 3.00 4.73 4.53
N SER A 205 3.49 4.95 3.33
CA SER A 205 3.66 3.92 2.32
C SER A 205 5.08 3.36 2.34
N TYR A 206 5.29 2.29 1.57
CA TYR A 206 6.64 1.75 1.36
C TYR A 206 7.58 2.69 0.57
N PHE A 207 7.08 3.80 0.03
CA PHE A 207 7.91 4.85 -0.57
C PHE A 207 8.55 5.77 0.47
N ASP A 208 8.06 5.75 1.70
CA ASP A 208 8.41 6.72 2.72
C ASP A 208 9.54 6.22 3.63
N ILE A 209 10.68 6.88 3.55
CA ILE A 209 11.88 6.58 4.36
C ILE A 209 11.57 6.77 5.85
N SER A 210 10.67 7.69 6.20
CA SER A 210 10.25 7.96 7.58
C SER A 210 9.56 6.75 8.24
N ALA A 211 9.05 5.79 7.45
CA ALA A 211 8.49 4.53 7.90
C ALA A 211 9.42 3.34 7.63
N ASP A 212 10.72 3.59 7.37
CA ASP A 212 11.69 2.56 7.00
C ASP A 212 11.23 1.77 5.75
N CYS A 213 10.59 2.48 4.82
CA CYS A 213 10.06 1.96 3.55
C CYS A 213 9.05 0.82 3.75
N ARG A 214 8.14 0.98 4.72
CA ARG A 214 7.08 0.01 5.05
C ARG A 214 5.71 0.63 4.83
N ASN A 215 4.73 -0.20 4.43
CA ASN A 215 3.33 0.17 4.58
C ASN A 215 3.01 0.16 6.07
N LEU A 216 2.77 1.35 6.64
CA LEU A 216 2.59 1.53 8.07
C LEU A 216 1.27 2.26 8.34
N VAL A 217 0.50 1.68 9.26
CA VAL A 217 -0.69 2.30 9.84
C VAL A 217 -0.51 2.36 11.35
N ASP A 218 -0.65 3.55 11.91
CA ASP A 218 -0.55 3.82 13.33
C ASP A 218 -1.92 4.23 13.86
N PHE A 219 -2.41 3.49 14.85
CA PHE A 219 -3.69 3.71 15.48
C PHE A 219 -3.53 4.11 16.94
N ALA A 220 -4.15 5.23 17.32
CA ALA A 220 -4.17 5.71 18.70
C ALA A 220 -5.51 5.45 19.40
N GLY A 221 -5.44 4.75 20.53
CA GLY A 221 -6.53 4.53 21.44
C GLY A 221 -6.47 5.49 22.63
N MET A 222 -7.65 5.96 23.08
CA MET A 222 -7.77 6.86 24.24
C MET A 222 -7.25 6.24 25.54
N ASN A 223 -7.42 4.92 25.70
CA ASN A 223 -7.09 4.22 26.93
C ASN A 223 -6.78 2.74 26.65
N LYS A 224 -6.29 2.02 27.67
CA LYS A 224 -5.93 0.59 27.58
C LYS A 224 -7.05 -0.32 27.07
N SER A 225 -8.32 0.04 27.31
CA SER A 225 -9.48 -0.74 26.88
C SER A 225 -10.11 -0.27 25.58
N SER A 226 -9.53 0.75 24.91
CA SER A 226 -9.98 1.20 23.57
C SER A 226 -10.05 0.05 22.58
N TRP A 227 -9.12 -0.91 22.72
CA TRP A 227 -9.00 -2.05 21.82
C TRP A 227 -9.74 -3.30 22.28
N SER A 228 -10.33 -3.32 23.48
CA SER A 228 -10.94 -4.53 24.03
C SER A 228 -12.39 -4.75 23.61
N LYS A 229 -13.00 -3.79 22.91
CA LYS A 229 -14.39 -3.87 22.44
C LYS A 229 -14.47 -4.62 21.10
N PRO A 230 -15.61 -5.27 20.79
CA PRO A 230 -15.87 -5.74 19.45
C PRO A 230 -15.72 -4.61 18.43
N LEU A 231 -15.05 -4.89 17.32
CA LEU A 231 -14.72 -3.89 16.29
C LEU A 231 -15.90 -3.61 15.34
N ALA A 232 -16.79 -4.58 15.14
CA ALA A 232 -17.93 -4.41 14.23
C ALA A 232 -18.86 -3.28 14.70
N GLY A 233 -19.32 -2.45 13.77
CA GLY A 233 -20.24 -1.34 14.05
C GLY A 233 -19.60 -0.09 14.65
N THR A 234 -18.27 0.00 14.75
CA THR A 234 -17.58 1.12 15.42
C THR A 234 -16.91 2.08 14.44
N SER A 235 -16.63 3.30 14.90
CA SER A 235 -15.85 4.29 14.13
C SER A 235 -14.39 3.85 13.96
N GLU A 236 -13.82 3.10 14.90
CA GLU A 236 -12.45 2.59 14.78
C GLU A 236 -12.29 1.65 13.59
N LEU A 237 -13.31 0.82 13.30
CA LEU A 237 -13.33 0.00 12.09
C LEU A 237 -13.28 0.86 10.82
N ASP A 238 -14.10 1.92 10.79
CA ASP A 238 -14.16 2.87 9.68
C ASP A 238 -12.81 3.58 9.48
N GLU A 239 -12.16 4.03 10.57
CA GLU A 239 -10.83 4.66 10.52
C GLU A 239 -9.73 3.71 10.03
N MET A 240 -9.80 2.43 10.39
CA MET A 240 -8.87 1.43 9.87
C MET A 240 -9.04 1.21 8.36
N ALA A 241 -10.29 1.10 7.90
CA ALA A 241 -10.59 1.00 6.47
C ALA A 241 -10.12 2.26 5.73
N HIS A 242 -10.34 3.44 6.32
CA HIS A 242 -9.91 4.74 5.80
C HIS A 242 -8.39 4.81 5.63
N GLY A 243 -7.61 4.41 6.64
CA GLY A 243 -6.16 4.39 6.56
C GLY A 243 -5.63 3.46 5.45
N LEU A 244 -6.25 2.29 5.27
CA LEU A 244 -5.89 1.37 4.17
C LEU A 244 -6.24 1.96 2.80
N ALA A 245 -7.32 2.73 2.70
CA ALA A 245 -7.70 3.42 1.47
C ALA A 245 -6.61 4.40 1.01
N HIS A 246 -5.98 5.12 1.94
CA HIS A 246 -4.87 6.02 1.62
C HIS A 246 -3.60 5.29 1.23
N ILE A 247 -3.28 4.14 1.84
CA ILE A 247 -2.17 3.31 1.34
C ILE A 247 -2.42 2.89 -0.11
N VAL A 248 -3.66 2.49 -0.44
CA VAL A 248 -4.07 2.21 -1.83
C VAL A 248 -3.90 3.45 -2.70
N GLU A 249 -4.40 4.60 -2.26
CA GLU A 249 -4.33 5.86 -2.99
C GLU A 249 -2.89 6.28 -3.31
N TRP A 250 -2.00 6.26 -2.32
CA TRP A 250 -0.65 6.81 -2.43
C TRP A 250 0.36 5.87 -3.06
N SER A 251 0.04 4.57 -3.18
CA SER A 251 1.08 3.56 -3.45
C SER A 251 0.67 2.50 -4.48
N SER A 252 -0.55 2.59 -5.02
CA SER A 252 -1.04 1.62 -6.00
C SER A 252 -0.17 1.62 -7.26
N LYS A 253 0.01 0.42 -7.82
CA LYS A 253 0.68 0.21 -9.12
C LYS A 253 2.12 0.73 -9.18
N GLY A 254 2.81 0.78 -8.05
CA GLY A 254 4.23 1.13 -8.01
C GLY A 254 4.51 2.61 -8.23
N ILE A 255 3.50 3.48 -8.15
CA ILE A 255 3.67 4.93 -8.29
C ILE A 255 3.22 5.61 -7.00
N HIS A 256 4.07 6.51 -6.51
CA HIS A 256 3.89 7.27 -5.29
C HIS A 256 3.09 8.57 -5.51
N GLY A 257 2.20 8.87 -4.56
CA GLY A 257 1.42 10.10 -4.46
C GLY A 257 -0.02 9.97 -4.94
N SER A 258 -0.81 11.04 -4.77
CA SER A 258 -2.21 11.12 -5.21
C SER A 258 -2.46 12.36 -6.05
N PRO A 259 -2.40 12.27 -7.39
CA PRO A 259 -2.70 13.41 -8.24
C PRO A 259 -4.16 13.85 -8.11
N THR A 260 -5.05 12.97 -7.62
CA THR A 260 -6.49 13.22 -7.51
C THR A 260 -6.90 13.90 -6.20
N PHE A 261 -6.03 13.88 -5.18
CA PHE A 261 -6.34 14.40 -3.85
C PHE A 261 -6.85 15.84 -3.87
N HIS A 262 -6.29 16.70 -4.71
CA HIS A 262 -6.72 18.09 -4.85
C HIS A 262 -8.18 18.24 -5.32
N VAL A 263 -8.72 17.24 -6.03
CA VAL A 263 -10.09 17.25 -6.55
C VAL A 263 -11.05 16.56 -5.59
N TRP A 264 -10.68 15.37 -5.11
CA TRP A 264 -11.58 14.51 -4.33
C TRP A 264 -11.37 14.56 -2.83
N GLY A 265 -10.40 15.35 -2.33
CA GLY A 265 -10.02 15.40 -0.92
C GLY A 265 -10.02 14.04 -0.23
N GLU A 266 -10.75 13.97 0.88
CA GLU A 266 -10.86 12.79 1.75
C GLU A 266 -11.99 11.81 1.35
N THR A 267 -12.41 11.78 0.08
CA THR A 267 -13.62 11.02 -0.32
C THR A 267 -13.36 9.67 -0.96
N TRP A 268 -12.17 9.44 -1.51
CA TRP A 268 -11.77 8.12 -1.99
C TRP A 268 -12.00 7.00 -0.95
N PRO A 269 -11.66 7.20 0.34
CA PRO A 269 -11.95 6.24 1.40
C PRO A 269 -13.42 5.81 1.53
N GLU A 270 -14.38 6.63 1.07
CA GLU A 270 -15.81 6.32 1.20
C GLU A 270 -16.21 5.11 0.37
N ILE A 271 -15.85 5.10 -0.92
CA ILE A 271 -16.17 3.97 -1.79
C ILE A 271 -15.28 2.76 -1.52
N PHE A 272 -14.00 3.00 -1.21
CA PHE A 272 -13.09 1.93 -0.83
C PHE A 272 -13.61 1.16 0.40
N THR A 273 -14.06 1.86 1.43
CA THR A 273 -14.56 1.24 2.67
C THR A 273 -15.82 0.39 2.40
N TYR A 274 -16.75 0.90 1.58
CA TYR A 274 -17.92 0.14 1.16
C TYR A 274 -17.53 -1.16 0.44
N ASP A 275 -16.63 -1.05 -0.53
CA ASP A 275 -16.15 -2.16 -1.34
C ASP A 275 -15.37 -3.19 -0.50
N LEU A 276 -14.50 -2.72 0.39
CA LEU A 276 -13.77 -3.56 1.34
C LEU A 276 -14.73 -4.36 2.22
N TYR A 277 -15.68 -3.71 2.91
CA TYR A 277 -16.63 -4.40 3.79
C TYR A 277 -17.43 -5.46 3.04
N LYS A 278 -17.88 -5.14 1.83
CA LYS A 278 -18.55 -6.11 0.95
C LYS A 278 -17.62 -7.30 0.63
N ALA A 279 -16.37 -7.04 0.25
CA ALA A 279 -15.43 -8.09 -0.14
C ALA A 279 -15.04 -9.04 1.00
N ILE A 280 -14.99 -8.55 2.23
CA ILE A 280 -14.62 -9.36 3.42
C ILE A 280 -15.84 -9.94 4.15
N GLY A 281 -17.06 -9.72 3.65
CA GLY A 281 -18.31 -10.28 4.20
C GLY A 281 -18.83 -9.56 5.45
N PHE A 282 -18.48 -8.29 5.64
CA PHE A 282 -18.94 -7.45 6.75
C PHE A 282 -20.27 -6.78 6.38
N GLU A 283 -21.32 -7.58 6.15
CA GLU A 283 -22.57 -7.12 5.55
C GLU A 283 -23.28 -6.01 6.34
N GLN A 284 -23.32 -6.11 7.67
CA GLN A 284 -23.96 -5.11 8.54
C GLN A 284 -23.20 -3.77 8.50
N ASP A 285 -21.87 -3.80 8.52
CA ASP A 285 -21.04 -2.61 8.44
C ASP A 285 -21.07 -1.99 7.03
N LYS A 286 -21.12 -2.82 5.99
CA LYS A 286 -21.36 -2.37 4.62
C LYS A 286 -22.68 -1.60 4.49
N GLU A 287 -23.77 -2.11 5.05
CA GLU A 287 -25.08 -1.43 5.04
C GLU A 287 -25.07 -0.14 5.86
N ARG A 288 -24.54 -0.18 7.08
CA ARG A 288 -24.38 1.00 7.93
C ARG A 288 -23.56 2.09 7.24
N TRP A 289 -22.44 1.71 6.63
CA TRP A 289 -21.55 2.64 5.94
C TRP A 289 -22.22 3.22 4.68
N PHE A 290 -22.91 2.39 3.90
CA PHE A 290 -23.70 2.82 2.75
C PHE A 290 -24.70 3.91 3.15
N ASP A 291 -25.55 3.65 4.15
CA ASP A 291 -26.57 4.61 4.60
C ASP A 291 -25.94 5.92 5.09
N LYS A 292 -24.80 5.83 5.80
CA LYS A 292 -24.06 7.00 6.29
C LYS A 292 -23.49 7.84 5.15
N MET A 293 -22.88 7.20 4.14
CA MET A 293 -22.22 7.91 3.04
C MET A 293 -23.21 8.46 2.01
N GLN A 294 -24.38 7.82 1.84
CA GLN A 294 -25.42 8.27 0.91
C GLN A 294 -25.91 9.71 1.13
N VAL A 295 -25.81 10.21 2.36
CA VAL A 295 -26.25 11.57 2.72
C VAL A 295 -25.10 12.52 3.01
N ARG A 296 -23.85 12.07 2.87
CA ARG A 296 -22.67 12.86 3.23
C ARG A 296 -22.33 13.86 2.12
N LYS A 297 -22.20 15.11 2.51
CA LYS A 297 -21.79 16.22 1.64
C LYS A 297 -20.35 16.62 1.90
N HIS A 298 -19.68 17.04 0.85
CA HIS A 298 -18.37 17.67 0.87
C HIS A 298 -18.41 19.02 0.16
N ASP A 299 -17.41 19.85 0.44
CA ASP A 299 -17.30 21.18 -0.16
C ASP A 299 -16.28 21.26 -1.32
N PHE A 300 -15.80 20.10 -1.77
CA PHE A 300 -14.96 19.91 -2.94
C PHE A 300 -15.59 18.85 -3.87
N PRO A 301 -15.39 18.93 -5.20
CA PRO A 301 -14.68 20.01 -5.87
C PRO A 301 -15.51 21.31 -5.84
N LYS A 302 -16.79 21.23 -5.45
CA LYS A 302 -17.68 22.35 -5.17
C LYS A 302 -18.50 22.11 -3.91
N LYS A 303 -19.07 23.19 -3.36
CA LYS A 303 -19.91 23.16 -2.16
C LYS A 303 -21.09 22.20 -2.32
N ASN A 304 -21.38 21.39 -1.30
CA ASN A 304 -22.49 20.43 -1.24
C ASN A 304 -22.44 19.30 -2.29
N THR A 305 -21.26 18.83 -2.69
CA THR A 305 -21.11 17.65 -3.55
C THR A 305 -21.31 16.36 -2.74
N TYR A 306 -22.09 15.42 -3.28
CA TYR A 306 -22.23 14.07 -2.72
C TYR A 306 -21.38 13.07 -3.50
N TRP A 307 -20.12 12.92 -3.08
CA TRP A 307 -19.18 12.03 -3.78
C TRP A 307 -19.64 10.57 -3.82
N PHE A 308 -20.08 10.04 -2.68
CA PHE A 308 -20.49 8.65 -2.62
C PHE A 308 -21.74 8.37 -3.46
N SER A 309 -22.83 9.11 -3.24
CA SER A 309 -24.12 8.82 -3.88
C SER A 309 -24.18 9.19 -5.36
N ASP A 310 -23.53 10.29 -5.76
CA ASP A 310 -23.72 10.86 -7.10
C ASP A 310 -22.57 10.50 -8.04
N TRP A 311 -21.39 10.19 -7.51
CA TRP A 311 -20.22 9.84 -8.31
C TRP A 311 -19.80 8.38 -8.14
N TYR A 312 -19.28 8.01 -6.97
CA TYR A 312 -18.61 6.73 -6.80
C TYR A 312 -19.56 5.53 -6.87
N PHE A 313 -20.65 5.54 -6.12
CA PHE A 313 -21.51 4.37 -6.00
C PHE A 313 -22.21 4.00 -7.33
N PRO A 314 -22.78 4.95 -8.10
CA PRO A 314 -23.34 4.63 -9.42
C PRO A 314 -22.28 4.04 -10.36
N ILE A 315 -21.06 4.59 -10.37
CA ILE A 315 -19.97 4.08 -11.22
C ILE A 315 -19.60 2.66 -10.77
N TYR A 316 -19.38 2.45 -9.48
CA TYR A 316 -19.06 1.15 -8.90
C TYR A 316 -20.14 0.11 -9.22
N GLN A 317 -21.42 0.46 -9.06
CA GLN A 317 -22.55 -0.43 -9.26
C GLN A 317 -22.70 -0.87 -10.71
N HIS A 318 -22.45 0.02 -11.67
CA HIS A 318 -22.73 -0.22 -13.09
C HIS A 318 -21.52 -0.65 -13.91
N TYR A 319 -20.29 -0.44 -13.44
CA TYR A 319 -19.08 -0.65 -14.23
C TYR A 319 -18.08 -1.62 -13.59
N GLY A 320 -18.56 -2.67 -12.91
CA GLY A 320 -17.71 -3.79 -12.49
C GLY A 320 -17.13 -3.71 -11.07
N GLY A 321 -17.67 -2.84 -10.22
CA GLY A 321 -17.34 -2.79 -8.80
C GLY A 321 -15.86 -2.48 -8.55
N ALA A 322 -15.19 -3.33 -7.77
CA ALA A 322 -13.76 -3.20 -7.47
C ALA A 322 -12.88 -3.08 -8.72
N GLN A 323 -13.31 -3.66 -9.86
CA GLN A 323 -12.54 -3.59 -11.09
C GLN A 323 -12.41 -2.16 -11.61
N VAL A 324 -13.50 -1.37 -11.68
CA VAL A 324 -13.39 0.03 -12.15
C VAL A 324 -12.57 0.89 -11.20
N LEU A 325 -12.62 0.61 -9.90
CA LEU A 325 -11.77 1.27 -8.90
C LEU A 325 -10.28 1.00 -9.17
N ASN A 326 -9.94 -0.27 -9.43
CA ASN A 326 -8.57 -0.66 -9.73
C ASN A 326 -8.10 -0.16 -11.11
N ASP A 327 -8.94 -0.27 -12.13
CA ASP A 327 -8.64 0.16 -13.51
C ASP A 327 -8.33 1.68 -13.56
N TYR A 328 -8.92 2.48 -12.67
CA TYR A 328 -8.57 3.89 -12.51
C TYR A 328 -7.10 4.09 -12.13
N PHE A 329 -6.61 3.39 -11.10
CA PHE A 329 -5.20 3.46 -10.70
C PHE A 329 -4.26 2.88 -11.75
N GLU A 330 -4.67 1.83 -12.48
CA GLU A 330 -3.89 1.30 -13.60
C GLU A 330 -3.70 2.32 -14.71
N LEU A 331 -4.76 3.04 -15.07
CA LEU A 331 -4.68 4.09 -16.07
C LEU A 331 -3.82 5.25 -15.61
N LEU A 332 -3.96 5.71 -14.37
CA LEU A 332 -3.12 6.78 -13.81
C LEU A 332 -1.64 6.38 -13.84
N ALA A 333 -1.30 5.23 -13.28
CA ALA A 333 0.06 4.76 -13.23
C ALA A 333 0.67 4.57 -14.63
N LYS A 334 -0.14 4.26 -15.64
CA LYS A 334 0.34 4.09 -17.01
C LYS A 334 0.47 5.41 -17.78
N HIS A 335 -0.48 6.33 -17.64
CA HIS A 335 -0.64 7.46 -18.55
C HIS A 335 -0.46 8.83 -17.91
N PHE A 336 -0.69 8.97 -16.60
CA PHE A 336 -0.56 10.27 -15.95
C PHE A 336 0.92 10.66 -15.80
N THR A 337 1.17 11.97 -15.80
CA THR A 337 2.52 12.55 -15.77
C THR A 337 3.25 12.15 -14.50
N LYS A 338 4.52 11.75 -14.64
CA LYS A 338 5.43 11.40 -13.54
C LYS A 338 6.58 12.39 -13.48
N LYS A 339 7.24 12.46 -12.31
CA LYS A 339 8.54 13.13 -12.18
C LYS A 339 9.62 12.34 -12.96
N ASP A 340 10.78 12.94 -13.11
CA ASP A 340 11.92 12.35 -13.84
C ASP A 340 12.41 11.03 -13.22
N ASN A 341 12.16 10.81 -11.93
CA ASN A 341 12.46 9.55 -11.25
C ASN A 341 11.57 8.37 -11.68
N GLY A 342 10.45 8.63 -12.36
CA GLY A 342 9.61 7.61 -12.96
C GLY A 342 8.71 6.83 -12.00
N TRP A 343 8.78 7.10 -10.68
CA TRP A 343 7.95 6.42 -9.67
C TRP A 343 7.11 7.37 -8.83
N GLU A 344 7.17 8.69 -9.03
CA GLU A 344 6.26 9.65 -8.39
C GLU A 344 5.39 10.39 -9.41
N TYR A 345 4.13 10.68 -9.07
CA TYR A 345 3.32 11.57 -9.88
C TYR A 345 3.89 13.00 -9.92
N GLY A 346 3.85 13.62 -11.11
CA GLY A 346 4.52 14.89 -11.37
C GLY A 346 3.74 16.14 -10.97
N ARG A 347 2.42 16.03 -10.80
CA ARG A 347 1.52 17.15 -10.45
C ARG A 347 0.16 16.67 -10.00
N ASP A 348 -0.65 17.58 -9.47
CA ASP A 348 -2.07 17.37 -9.27
C ASP A 348 -2.85 17.35 -10.60
N MET A 349 -3.97 16.65 -10.60
CA MET A 349 -4.92 16.63 -11.72
C MET A 349 -6.06 17.62 -11.50
N ASN A 350 -6.70 18.01 -12.60
CA ASN A 350 -7.95 18.78 -12.57
C ASN A 350 -9.18 17.88 -12.70
N ILE A 351 -10.38 18.44 -12.50
CA ILE A 351 -11.65 17.69 -12.57
C ILE A 351 -11.92 17.08 -13.96
N GLY A 352 -11.49 17.73 -15.05
CA GLY A 352 -11.62 17.19 -16.40
C GLY A 352 -10.78 15.94 -16.61
N GLU A 353 -9.57 15.92 -16.07
CA GLU A 353 -8.70 14.75 -16.04
C GLU A 353 -9.29 13.64 -15.18
N LEU A 354 -9.81 13.96 -13.98
CA LEU A 354 -10.52 12.99 -13.14
C LEU A 354 -11.62 12.28 -13.94
N VAL A 355 -12.50 13.02 -14.60
CA VAL A 355 -13.59 12.44 -15.40
C VAL A 355 -13.07 11.66 -16.59
N HIS A 356 -12.01 12.12 -17.25
CA HIS A 356 -11.39 11.43 -18.39
C HIS A 356 -10.85 10.05 -17.99
N PHE A 357 -10.11 9.97 -16.88
CA PHE A 357 -9.54 8.72 -16.38
C PHE A 357 -10.60 7.77 -15.83
N TRP A 358 -11.60 8.27 -15.09
CA TRP A 358 -12.74 7.45 -14.66
C TRP A 358 -13.57 6.94 -15.85
N SER A 359 -13.72 7.74 -16.90
CA SER A 359 -14.38 7.29 -18.13
C SER A 359 -13.61 6.16 -18.81
N GLY A 360 -12.28 6.26 -18.84
CA GLY A 360 -11.40 5.18 -19.31
C GLY A 360 -11.55 3.89 -18.49
N ALA A 361 -11.57 4.02 -17.16
CA ALA A 361 -11.72 2.88 -16.25
C ALA A 361 -13.10 2.20 -16.42
N ALA A 362 -14.17 3.00 -16.51
CA ALA A 362 -15.53 2.53 -16.76
C ALA A 362 -15.78 2.10 -18.21
N LYS A 363 -14.82 2.37 -19.11
CA LYS A 363 -14.89 2.14 -20.57
C LYS A 363 -16.08 2.82 -21.24
N THR A 364 -16.63 3.86 -20.62
CA THR A 364 -17.75 4.66 -21.12
C THR A 364 -17.59 6.13 -20.71
N ASN A 365 -18.23 7.04 -21.44
CA ASN A 365 -18.18 8.47 -21.17
C ASN A 365 -19.01 8.83 -19.94
N LEU A 366 -18.34 9.22 -18.85
CA LEU A 366 -18.97 9.60 -17.59
C LEU A 366 -19.30 11.08 -17.48
N LYS A 367 -19.17 11.87 -18.55
CA LYS A 367 -19.49 13.31 -18.53
C LYS A 367 -20.90 13.58 -18.00
N HIS A 368 -21.90 12.78 -18.38
CA HIS A 368 -23.27 13.00 -17.89
C HIS A 368 -23.38 12.83 -16.38
N HIS A 369 -22.73 11.81 -15.81
CA HIS A 369 -22.68 11.60 -14.36
C HIS A 369 -21.95 12.77 -13.68
N ALA A 370 -20.88 13.27 -14.29
CA ALA A 370 -20.12 14.41 -13.76
C ALA A 370 -20.93 15.71 -13.77
N LEU A 371 -21.79 15.92 -14.78
CA LEU A 371 -22.71 17.06 -14.85
C LEU A 371 -23.62 17.12 -13.63
N GLU A 372 -24.14 15.97 -13.22
CA GLU A 372 -25.04 15.82 -12.08
C GLU A 372 -24.30 15.92 -10.74
N ALA A 373 -23.16 15.23 -10.61
CA ALA A 373 -22.43 15.14 -9.34
C ALA A 373 -21.68 16.43 -8.94
N PHE A 374 -21.16 17.19 -9.92
CA PHE A 374 -20.16 18.25 -9.66
C PHE A 374 -20.60 19.66 -10.03
N ASN A 375 -21.89 19.88 -10.31
CA ASN A 375 -22.42 21.17 -10.77
C ASN A 375 -21.55 21.75 -11.92
N TRP A 376 -21.28 20.90 -12.90
CA TRP A 376 -20.28 21.06 -13.96
C TRP A 376 -20.54 22.29 -14.83
N GLY A 377 -19.49 23.07 -15.11
CA GLY A 377 -19.55 24.30 -15.90
C GLY A 377 -18.65 24.28 -17.13
N GLU A 378 -18.57 25.42 -17.82
CA GLU A 378 -17.77 25.59 -19.05
C GLU A 378 -16.27 25.35 -18.82
N ALA A 379 -15.74 25.76 -17.67
CA ALA A 379 -14.35 25.50 -17.31
C ALA A 379 -14.05 23.99 -17.18
N ASP A 380 -14.99 23.22 -16.63
CA ASP A 380 -14.87 21.77 -16.46
C ASP A 380 -14.95 21.06 -17.83
N GLU A 381 -15.81 21.57 -18.73
CA GLU A 381 -15.89 21.11 -20.12
C GLU A 381 -14.58 21.30 -20.88
N TRP A 382 -13.98 22.50 -20.74
CA TRP A 382 -12.69 22.78 -21.34
C TRP A 382 -11.57 21.90 -20.75
N ALA A 383 -11.58 21.69 -19.43
CA ALA A 383 -10.63 20.80 -18.77
C ALA A 383 -10.74 19.36 -19.29
N LEU A 384 -11.96 18.83 -19.47
CA LEU A 384 -12.17 17.50 -20.04
C LEU A 384 -11.71 17.41 -21.50
N TYR A 385 -11.93 18.47 -22.29
CA TYR A 385 -11.44 18.53 -23.66
C TYR A 385 -9.89 18.51 -23.71
N GLN A 386 -9.22 19.29 -22.85
CA GLN A 386 -7.77 19.28 -22.75
C GLN A 386 -7.23 17.93 -22.25
N ALA A 387 -7.89 17.29 -21.29
CA ALA A 387 -7.52 15.97 -20.81
C ALA A 387 -7.50 14.92 -21.94
N LYS A 388 -8.51 14.92 -22.82
CA LYS A 388 -8.58 14.03 -23.99
C LYS A 388 -7.42 14.23 -24.99
N ILE A 389 -6.91 15.46 -25.10
CA ILE A 389 -5.75 15.78 -25.95
C ILE A 389 -4.45 15.35 -25.27
N ALA A 390 -4.32 15.60 -23.97
CA ALA A 390 -3.12 15.32 -23.19
C ALA A 390 -2.90 13.81 -22.97
N PHE A 391 -3.98 13.04 -22.84
CA PHE A 391 -3.95 11.60 -22.55
C PHE A 391 -4.71 10.78 -23.59
N PRO A 392 -4.34 10.86 -24.87
CA PRO A 392 -5.12 10.28 -25.96
C PRO A 392 -5.19 8.75 -25.87
N GLU A 393 -4.28 8.06 -25.16
CA GLU A 393 -4.34 6.61 -24.99
C GLU A 393 -5.42 6.13 -24.01
N VAL A 394 -6.02 7.02 -23.20
CA VAL A 394 -7.15 6.68 -22.34
C VAL A 394 -8.42 6.65 -23.19
N LYS A 395 -8.90 5.45 -23.52
CA LYS A 395 -10.02 5.22 -24.45
C LYS A 395 -11.29 4.77 -23.75
N TYR A 396 -12.43 5.24 -24.24
CA TYR A 396 -13.77 4.83 -23.79
C TYR A 396 -14.82 5.11 -24.87
N ALA A 397 -15.97 4.43 -24.79
CA ALA A 397 -17.11 4.69 -25.66
C ALA A 397 -17.69 6.09 -25.39
N ASN A 398 -18.12 6.78 -26.46
CA ASN A 398 -18.68 8.14 -26.36
C ASN A 398 -20.07 8.19 -25.74
#